data_AF-A0A540NDN1-F1
#
_entry.id   AF-A0A540NDN1-F1
#
_cell.length_a   1.000
_cell.length_b   1.000
_cell.length_c   1.000
_cell.angle_alpha   90.00
_cell.angle_beta   90.00
_cell.angle_gamma   90.00
#
_symmetry.space_group_name_H-M   'P 1'
#
loop_
_entity.id
_entity.type
_entity.pdbx_description
1 polymer ?
#
loop_
_entity_poly.entity_id
_entity_poly.type
_entity_poly.pdbx_seq_one_letter_code
_entity_poly.pdbx_strand_id
1 'polypeptide(L)'
;MGAEEEDNQKSIPVLPWMRSLIDVSAVHKCPLSLLPCIDPRLKVALEKMEISSLFPVQLAVWQETVGPGGFERDLCVNSPTGSGKTLAYALPIVQMLSTRFVKCLRALVVGI
;
A
#
# COMPACT_ATOMS: atom_id res chain seq x y z
N MET A 1 -48.37 -7.50 0.47
CA MET A 1 -48.34 -6.03 0.37
C MET A 1 -47.27 -5.54 1.31
N GLY A 2 -46.16 -5.05 0.78
CA GLY A 2 -44.97 -4.64 1.54
C GLY A 2 -43.74 -4.93 0.69
N ALA A 3 -43.17 -3.89 0.10
CA ALA A 3 -42.34 -3.93 -1.09
C ALA A 3 -40.93 -4.50 -0.84
N GLU A 4 -40.45 -5.24 -1.82
CA GLU A 4 -39.04 -5.54 -2.04
C GLU A 4 -38.35 -4.22 -2.44
N GLU A 5 -37.46 -3.70 -1.58
CA GLU A 5 -36.53 -2.64 -1.97
C GLU A 5 -35.40 -3.29 -2.79
N GLU A 6 -35.60 -3.36 -4.10
CA GLU A 6 -34.51 -3.57 -5.05
C GLU A 6 -33.57 -2.36 -4.98
N ASP A 7 -32.40 -2.54 -4.36
CA ASP A 7 -31.27 -1.61 -4.44
C ASP A 7 -30.79 -1.54 -5.90
N ASN A 8 -31.38 -0.61 -6.65
CA ASN A 8 -31.02 -0.30 -8.02
C ASN A 8 -29.64 0.39 -8.04
N GLN A 9 -28.59 -0.40 -7.90
CA GLN A 9 -27.21 0.02 -8.13
C GLN A 9 -27.03 0.31 -9.62
N LYS A 10 -27.37 1.55 -10.00
CA LYS A 10 -26.99 2.10 -11.30
C LYS A 10 -25.48 1.98 -11.43
N SER A 11 -25.03 1.08 -12.31
CA SER A 11 -23.62 0.80 -12.57
C SER A 11 -22.95 2.07 -13.07
N ILE A 12 -22.25 2.77 -12.19
CA ILE A 12 -21.40 3.89 -12.57
C ILE A 12 -20.34 3.31 -13.53
N PRO A 13 -20.16 3.86 -14.74
CA PRO A 13 -19.14 3.39 -15.65
C PRO A 13 -17.75 3.72 -15.06
N VAL A 14 -17.21 2.77 -14.30
CA VAL A 14 -15.88 2.84 -13.71
C VAL A 14 -14.86 2.31 -14.70
N LEU A 15 -13.77 3.07 -14.85
CA LEU A 15 -12.63 2.63 -15.66
C LEU A 15 -12.12 1.29 -15.11
N PRO A 16 -11.60 0.38 -15.95
CA PRO A 16 -11.17 -0.95 -15.50
C PRO A 16 -10.23 -0.94 -14.28
N TRP A 17 -9.34 0.05 -14.18
CA TRP A 17 -8.42 0.23 -13.06
C TRP A 17 -9.09 0.70 -11.76
N MET A 18 -10.28 1.32 -11.84
CA MET A 18 -11.08 1.77 -10.69
C MET A 18 -11.96 0.66 -10.11
N ARG A 19 -11.98 -0.53 -10.71
CA ARG A 19 -12.88 -1.63 -10.29
C ARG A 19 -12.42 -2.36 -9.03
N SER A 20 -11.16 -2.21 -8.63
CA SER A 20 -10.56 -2.83 -7.45
C SER A 20 -10.13 -1.77 -6.45
N LEU A 21 -11.10 -1.05 -5.90
CA LEU A 21 -10.85 -0.05 -4.87
C LEU A 21 -10.46 -0.74 -3.56
N ILE A 22 -9.43 -0.21 -2.91
CA ILE A 22 -9.06 -0.58 -1.55
C ILE A 22 -9.47 0.57 -0.66
N ASP A 23 -10.40 0.30 0.25
CA ASP A 23 -10.73 1.28 1.28
C ASP A 23 -9.70 1.21 2.40
N VAL A 24 -8.90 2.26 2.49
CA VAL A 24 -7.87 2.43 3.52
C VAL A 24 -8.48 2.69 4.90
N SER A 25 -9.73 3.14 4.97
CA SER A 25 -10.44 3.37 6.25
C SER A 25 -10.74 2.08 7.01
N ALA A 26 -10.84 0.95 6.29
CA ALA A 26 -10.99 -0.38 6.87
C ALA A 26 -9.67 -0.94 7.45
N VAL A 27 -8.54 -0.27 7.20
CA VAL A 27 -7.21 -0.73 7.60
C VAL A 27 -6.77 0.01 8.87
N HIS A 28 -6.56 -0.73 9.95
CA HIS A 28 -6.02 -0.18 11.20
C HIS A 28 -4.48 -0.17 11.19
N LYS A 29 -3.87 0.66 12.05
CA LYS A 29 -2.41 0.70 12.22
C LYS A 29 -1.89 -0.71 12.53
N CYS A 30 -0.87 -1.15 11.80
CA CYS A 30 -0.25 -2.46 11.99
C CYS A 30 1.15 -2.30 12.59
N PRO A 31 1.46 -2.97 13.72
CA PRO A 31 2.82 -3.05 14.25
C PRO A 31 3.76 -3.72 13.25
N LEU A 32 5.02 -3.26 13.19
CA LEU A 32 6.03 -3.87 12.31
C LEU A 32 6.28 -5.36 12.57
N SER A 33 6.00 -5.85 13.78
CA SER A 33 6.14 -7.26 14.15
C SER A 33 5.16 -8.19 13.42
N LEU A 34 4.00 -7.67 13.00
CA LEU A 34 2.96 -8.42 12.31
C LEU A 34 2.99 -8.21 10.80
N LEU A 35 3.93 -7.41 10.29
CA LEU A 35 4.01 -7.10 8.88
C LEU A 35 4.53 -8.33 8.11
N PRO A 36 3.74 -8.89 7.17
CA PRO A 36 4.17 -10.06 6.42
C PRO A 36 5.35 -9.71 5.51
N CYS A 37 6.26 -10.67 5.35
CA CYS A 37 7.34 -10.61 4.35
C CYS A 37 8.31 -9.42 4.47
N ILE A 38 8.42 -8.78 5.65
CA ILE A 38 9.39 -7.70 5.89
C ILE A 38 10.82 -8.25 6.05
N ASP A 39 11.80 -7.65 5.38
CA ASP A 39 13.22 -8.00 5.56
C ASP A 39 13.69 -7.53 6.95
N PRO A 40 14.41 -8.36 7.71
CA PRO A 40 14.90 -7.99 9.05
C PRO A 40 15.73 -6.70 9.07
N ARG A 41 16.50 -6.42 8.01
CA ARG A 41 17.30 -5.19 7.90
C ARG A 41 16.42 -3.97 7.72
N LEU A 42 15.34 -4.09 6.94
CA LEU A 42 14.36 -3.02 6.78
C LEU A 42 13.63 -2.76 8.10
N LYS A 43 13.24 -3.83 8.81
CA LYS A 43 12.62 -3.71 10.14
C LYS A 43 13.51 -2.94 11.13
N VAL A 44 14.78 -3.33 11.25
CA VAL A 44 15.74 -2.64 12.13
C VAL A 44 15.95 -1.18 11.71
N ALA A 45 15.96 -0.89 10.40
CA ALA A 45 16.08 0.48 9.91
C ALA A 45 14.85 1.34 10.29
N LEU A 46 13.65 0.79 10.19
CA LEU A 46 12.41 1.47 10.58
C LEU A 46 12.36 1.71 12.09
N GLU A 47 12.73 0.71 12.91
CA GLU A 47 12.80 0.86 14.36
C GLU A 47 13.80 1.95 14.78
N LYS A 48 14.96 2.04 14.11
CA LYS A 48 15.94 3.12 14.32
C LYS A 48 15.43 4.50 13.92
N MET A 49 14.44 4.57 13.03
CA MET A 49 13.76 5.80 12.65
C MET A 49 12.55 6.10 13.55
N GLU A 50 12.40 5.37 14.66
CA GLU A 50 11.26 5.47 15.60
C GLU A 50 9.91 5.15 14.95
N ILE A 51 9.91 4.43 13.83
CA ILE A 51 8.71 3.95 13.16
C ILE A 51 8.38 2.58 13.75
N SER A 52 7.36 2.54 14.60
CA SER A 52 6.90 1.31 15.29
C SER A 52 5.66 0.68 14.65
N SER A 53 4.90 1.45 13.88
CA SER A 53 3.69 1.01 13.19
C SER A 53 3.53 1.72 11.86
N LEU A 54 2.93 1.02 10.90
CA LEU A 54 2.60 1.60 9.60
C LEU A 54 1.23 2.27 9.64
N PHE A 55 1.13 3.40 8.94
CA PHE A 55 -0.16 4.03 8.69
C PHE A 55 -1.00 3.18 7.74
N PRO A 56 -2.34 3.30 7.80
CA PRO A 56 -3.24 2.55 6.94
C PRO A 56 -2.86 2.57 5.46
N VAL A 57 -2.48 3.75 4.93
CA VAL A 57 -2.07 3.90 3.53
C VAL A 57 -0.78 3.15 3.19
N GLN A 58 0.17 3.11 4.13
CA GLN A 58 1.44 2.39 3.97
C GLN A 58 1.21 0.87 3.99
N LEU A 59 0.35 0.40 4.88
CA LEU A 59 -0.01 -1.01 4.97
C LEU A 59 -0.79 -1.48 3.74
N ALA A 60 -1.76 -0.71 3.27
CA ALA A 60 -2.50 -1.02 2.05
C ALA A 60 -1.57 -1.17 0.85
N VAL A 61 -0.65 -0.21 0.66
CA VAL A 61 0.35 -0.31 -0.41
C VAL A 61 1.26 -1.52 -0.22
N TRP A 62 1.70 -1.81 1.01
CA TRP A 62 2.52 -2.99 1.30
C TRP A 62 1.84 -4.30 0.90
N GLN A 63 0.55 -4.47 1.23
CA GLN A 63 -0.21 -5.69 0.91
C GLN A 63 -0.33 -5.91 -0.60
N GLU A 64 -0.52 -4.84 -1.36
CA GLU A 64 -0.65 -4.92 -2.83
C GLU A 64 0.68 -5.09 -3.57
N THR A 65 1.79 -4.76 -2.94
CA THR A 65 3.12 -4.77 -3.58
C THR A 65 3.97 -5.96 -3.13
N VAL A 66 4.24 -6.06 -1.83
CA VAL A 66 5.10 -7.10 -1.22
C VAL A 66 4.27 -8.26 -0.68
N GLY A 67 3.06 -7.95 -0.20
CA GLY A 67 2.10 -8.94 0.29
C GLY A 67 1.46 -9.77 -0.83
N PRO A 68 0.27 -10.33 -0.61
CA PRO A 68 -0.37 -11.26 -1.53
C PRO A 68 -0.68 -10.65 -2.91
N GLY A 69 -0.72 -9.32 -3.05
CA GLY A 69 -0.96 -8.66 -4.35
C GLY A 69 0.25 -8.65 -5.30
N GLY A 70 1.46 -8.95 -4.82
CA GLY A 70 2.62 -9.27 -5.66
C GLY A 70 3.04 -8.25 -6.72
N PHE A 71 2.62 -6.98 -6.61
CA PHE A 71 2.82 -5.95 -7.64
C PHE A 71 2.18 -6.31 -8.99
N GLU A 72 1.05 -7.02 -8.98
CA GLU A 72 0.36 -7.45 -10.22
C GLU A 72 -0.27 -6.30 -11.01
N ARG A 73 -0.39 -5.11 -10.41
CA ARG A 73 -1.02 -3.93 -11.01
C ARG A 73 -0.38 -2.62 -10.56
N ASP A 74 -0.58 -1.58 -11.38
CA ASP A 74 -0.26 -0.22 -11.00
C ASP A 74 -1.18 0.26 -9.86
N LEU A 75 -0.61 1.07 -8.95
CA LEU A 75 -1.33 1.57 -7.78
C LEU A 75 -1.49 3.09 -7.85
N CYS A 76 -2.74 3.54 -7.75
CA CYS A 76 -3.05 4.95 -7.50
C CYS A 76 -3.42 5.12 -6.03
N VAL A 77 -2.58 5.85 -5.28
CA VAL A 77 -2.80 6.09 -3.85
C VAL A 77 -3.32 7.51 -3.63
N ASN A 78 -4.60 7.62 -3.28
CA ASN A 78 -5.22 8.88 -2.88
C ASN A 78 -5.37 8.93 -1.35
N SER A 79 -4.69 9.86 -0.70
CA SER A 79 -4.74 10.03 0.76
C SER A 79 -4.35 11.48 1.14
N PRO A 80 -4.84 12.03 2.27
CA PRO A 80 -4.51 13.41 2.70
C PRO A 80 -3.02 13.67 2.86
N THR A 81 -2.59 14.93 2.84
CA THR A 81 -1.21 15.32 3.16
C THR A 81 -0.88 14.95 4.61
N GLY A 82 0.36 14.57 4.88
CA GLY A 82 0.78 14.11 6.21
C GLY A 82 0.45 12.64 6.54
N SER A 83 -0.25 11.92 5.66
CA SER A 83 -0.54 10.47 5.83
C SER A 83 0.66 9.54 5.58
N GLY A 84 1.82 10.08 5.21
CA GLY A 84 3.03 9.29 4.97
C GLY A 84 3.07 8.58 3.60
N LYS A 85 2.39 9.11 2.58
CA LYS A 85 2.40 8.59 1.19
C LYS A 85 3.81 8.35 0.63
N THR A 86 4.75 9.24 0.90
CA THR A 86 6.15 9.09 0.45
C THR A 86 6.75 7.78 0.95
N LEU A 87 6.57 7.48 2.24
CA LEU A 87 7.04 6.24 2.83
C LEU A 87 6.24 5.03 2.32
N ALA A 88 4.94 5.20 2.02
CA ALA A 88 4.10 4.14 1.45
C ALA A 88 4.68 3.61 0.12
N TYR A 89 5.18 4.49 -0.75
CA TYR A 89 5.87 4.09 -1.98
C TYR A 89 7.29 3.59 -1.73
N ALA A 90 8.04 4.21 -0.80
CA ALA A 90 9.44 3.88 -0.55
C ALA A 90 9.63 2.48 0.07
N LEU A 91 8.76 2.07 1.00
CA LEU A 91 8.84 0.78 1.70
C LEU A 91 8.97 -0.43 0.75
N PRO A 92 8.03 -0.67 -0.19
CA PRO A 92 8.13 -1.82 -1.08
C PRO A 92 9.32 -1.72 -2.03
N ILE A 93 9.70 -0.50 -2.46
CA ILE A 93 10.89 -0.29 -3.28
C ILE A 93 12.15 -0.76 -2.53
N VAL A 94 12.36 -0.28 -1.31
CA VAL A 94 13.53 -0.65 -0.50
C VAL A 94 13.51 -2.15 -0.20
N GLN A 95 12.35 -2.71 0.16
CA GLN A 95 12.18 -4.15 0.38
C GLN A 95 12.63 -4.97 -0.84
N MET A 96 12.14 -4.64 -2.03
CA MET A 96 12.45 -5.36 -3.28
C MET A 96 13.90 -5.18 -3.75
N LEU A 97 14.53 -4.04 -3.43
CA LEU A 97 15.91 -3.77 -3.80
C LEU A 97 16.92 -4.34 -2.79
N SER A 98 16.51 -4.61 -1.56
CA SER A 98 17.38 -5.09 -0.47
C SER A 98 18.13 -6.40 -0.77
N THR A 99 17.60 -7.21 -1.69
CA THR A 99 18.16 -8.52 -2.08
C THR A 99 18.99 -8.45 -3.37
N ARG A 100 19.09 -7.29 -4.01
CA ARG A 100 19.71 -7.14 -5.34
C ARG A 100 21.03 -6.38 -5.26
N PHE A 101 22.07 -6.90 -5.92
CA PHE A 101 23.44 -6.37 -5.86
C PHE A 101 23.95 -5.73 -7.17
N VAL A 102 23.06 -5.43 -8.12
CA VAL A 102 23.45 -4.92 -9.45
C VAL A 102 23.42 -3.38 -9.48
N LYS A 103 24.45 -2.76 -10.07
CA LYS A 103 24.54 -1.31 -10.28
C LYS A 103 23.70 -0.84 -11.49
N CYS A 104 22.37 -0.83 -11.34
CA CYS A 104 21.45 -0.25 -12.32
C CYS A 104 20.37 0.57 -11.61
N LEU A 105 19.87 1.62 -12.27
CA LEU A 105 18.68 2.35 -11.80
C LEU A 105 17.45 1.42 -11.86
N ARG A 106 16.73 1.27 -10.74
CA ARG A 106 15.56 0.36 -10.64
C ARG A 106 14.32 0.98 -10.04
N ALA A 107 14.44 2.17 -9.47
CA ALA A 107 13.32 2.93 -8.94
C ALA A 107 13.64 4.41 -9.07
N LEU A 108 12.62 5.20 -9.41
CA LEU A 108 12.68 6.65 -9.46
C LEU A 108 11.45 7.16 -8.71
N VAL A 109 11.67 8.02 -7.73
CA VAL A 109 10.60 8.72 -7.02
C VAL A 109 10.69 10.18 -7.43
N VAL A 110 9.63 10.71 -8.03
CA VAL A 110 9.53 12.12 -8.41
C VAL A 110 8.60 12.79 -7.41
N GLY A 111 9.16 13.66 -6.58
CA GLY A 111 8.39 14.56 -5.73
C GLY A 111 7.98 15.82 -6.52
N ILE A 112 6.88 16.43 -6.09
CA ILE A 112 6.44 17.78 -6.51
C ILE A 112 6.75 18.75 -5.38
#